data_AF-A0A8H3HWT3-F1
#
_entry.id   AF-A0A8H3HWT3-F1
#
_cell.length_a   1.000
_cell.length_b   1.000
_cell.length_c   1.000
_cell.angle_alpha   90.00
_cell.angle_beta   90.00
_cell.angle_gamma   90.00
#
_symmetry.space_group_name_H-M   'P 1'
#
loop_
_entity.id
_entity.type
_entity.pdbx_description
1 polymer ?
#
loop_
_entity_poly.entity_id
_entity_poly.type
_entity_poly.pdbx_seq_one_letter_code
_entity_poly.pdbx_strand_id
1 'polypeptide(L)'
;MAPSTAALLSITLSLLASVRAQQAGTSTAEVHPSLTWQKCTKSGGCVTQSNAKIVLDSNWRWVHNTGGYTNCYTGNSWDSTLCPDAKTCAANCALDGADYAGTYGINTSGNELSLKFVTGSNVGSRVYLLKDDSTYEMFKLKNQEFTFDTDVSQLPCGLNGALYFSEMDADGGMAKYPTNKAGAKYGTGYCDAQCPRDIKFINGEANVVGWTGSTSDPNSGTGQYGTCCTEMDIWEANSISTAYTPHPCTSNGQERCDGTGCSSVCDQAGCDFNSFRMGDKSFYGTTVDPKQKVTVVTQFITADGTASGELSEIRRVYVQNGKVIQNSKTQVSGMDAYDSITPEFCTAQKAAFSDNDTFTSRGGFSGMSKAFDNGMVLVMSIWDDHAANMLWLDSNYPVGADASKPGVARGTCATDSGAPSVVEQQAGSATVKFSNIRFGDIDSTYTAA
;
A
#
# COMPACT_ATOMS: atom_id res chain seq x y z
N MET A 1 79.40 -12.18 22.99
CA MET A 1 78.26 -13.06 23.29
C MET A 1 77.31 -12.33 24.23
N ALA A 2 76.17 -11.88 23.70
CA ALA A 2 74.88 -11.64 24.36
C ALA A 2 73.99 -10.93 23.32
N PRO A 3 72.86 -11.51 22.88
CA PRO A 3 72.09 -10.96 21.77
C PRO A 3 71.10 -9.89 22.26
N SER A 4 70.95 -8.84 21.45
CA SER A 4 69.88 -7.84 21.56
C SER A 4 68.62 -8.40 20.89
N THR A 5 67.51 -8.49 21.62
CA THR A 5 66.20 -8.83 21.07
C THR A 5 65.38 -7.55 20.87
N ALA A 6 65.27 -7.13 19.61
CA ALA A 6 64.34 -6.10 19.16
C ALA A 6 62.90 -6.63 19.22
N ALA A 7 62.01 -5.89 19.89
CA ALA A 7 60.58 -6.16 19.88
C ALA A 7 59.97 -5.67 18.55
N LEU A 8 59.50 -6.59 17.72
CA LEU A 8 58.66 -6.28 16.56
C LEU A 8 57.27 -5.85 17.06
N LEU A 9 56.91 -4.60 16.82
CA LEU A 9 55.55 -4.09 16.99
C LEU A 9 54.77 -4.42 15.71
N SER A 10 54.01 -5.52 15.72
CA SER A 10 53.09 -5.87 14.64
C SER A 10 51.88 -4.93 14.68
N ILE A 11 51.86 -3.94 13.78
CA ILE A 11 50.66 -3.12 13.52
C ILE A 11 49.70 -3.99 12.70
N THR A 12 48.69 -4.57 13.36
CA THR A 12 47.53 -5.16 12.68
C THR A 12 46.70 -4.04 12.08
N LEU A 13 46.85 -3.83 10.78
CA LEU A 13 45.96 -2.98 9.99
C LEU A 13 44.61 -3.70 9.85
N SER A 14 43.67 -3.39 10.73
CA SER A 14 42.27 -3.81 10.61
C SER A 14 41.69 -3.16 9.36
N LEU A 15 41.68 -3.88 8.24
CA LEU A 15 40.83 -3.55 7.10
C LEU A 15 39.37 -3.62 7.57
N LEU A 16 38.82 -2.46 7.91
CA LEU A 16 37.38 -2.26 8.02
C LEU A 16 36.79 -2.55 6.64
N ALA A 17 36.36 -3.79 6.42
CA ALA A 17 35.52 -4.13 5.27
C ALA A 17 34.29 -3.23 5.35
N SER A 18 34.25 -2.21 4.49
CA SER A 18 33.07 -1.38 4.32
C SER A 18 32.02 -2.29 3.71
N VAL A 19 31.13 -2.84 4.54
CA VAL A 19 29.99 -3.62 4.06
C VAL A 19 29.12 -2.63 3.27
N ARG A 20 29.28 -2.65 1.95
CA ARG A 20 28.36 -1.99 1.02
C ARG A 20 27.03 -2.74 1.11
N ALA A 21 25.93 -2.11 0.74
CA ALA A 21 24.62 -2.67 1.01
C ALA A 21 23.61 -2.33 -0.11
N GLN A 22 22.28 -2.40 0.02
CA GLN A 22 21.39 -2.03 -1.11
C GLN A 22 21.67 -0.56 -1.48
N GLN A 23 22.28 -0.34 -2.64
CA GLN A 23 22.85 0.94 -3.01
C GLN A 23 21.84 1.81 -3.78
N ALA A 24 22.12 3.10 -3.83
CA ALA A 24 21.49 4.01 -4.77
C ALA A 24 22.22 3.93 -6.12
N GLY A 25 21.49 3.57 -7.17
CA GLY A 25 21.97 3.59 -8.55
C GLY A 25 22.22 5.02 -9.02
N THR A 26 22.99 5.14 -10.10
CA THR A 26 23.36 6.45 -10.68
C THR A 26 23.30 6.44 -12.21
N SER A 27 22.82 5.34 -12.80
CA SER A 27 22.74 5.20 -14.25
C SER A 27 21.57 6.01 -14.79
N THR A 28 20.46 6.03 -14.05
CA THR A 28 19.28 6.86 -14.30
C THR A 28 19.09 7.83 -13.14
N ALA A 29 18.92 9.11 -13.44
CA ALA A 29 18.64 10.10 -12.41
C ALA A 29 17.23 9.91 -11.84
N GLU A 30 17.12 9.85 -10.51
CA GLU A 30 15.81 9.84 -9.84
C GLU A 30 15.26 11.26 -9.70
N VAL A 31 14.14 11.54 -10.39
CA VAL A 31 13.44 12.83 -10.36
C VAL A 31 11.97 12.58 -10.06
N HIS A 32 11.57 12.84 -8.82
CA HIS A 32 10.20 12.61 -8.35
C HIS A 32 9.19 13.57 -9.00
N PRO A 33 8.09 13.08 -9.61
CA PRO A 33 7.00 13.91 -10.09
C PRO A 33 6.33 14.70 -8.95
N SER A 34 6.07 15.98 -9.15
CA SER A 34 5.36 16.81 -8.16
C SER A 34 3.88 16.44 -8.08
N LEU A 35 3.33 16.47 -6.87
CA LEU A 35 1.90 16.29 -6.63
C LEU A 35 1.46 17.19 -5.48
N THR A 36 0.69 18.22 -5.78
CA THR A 36 0.19 19.13 -4.73
C THR A 36 -1.01 18.53 -4.02
N TRP A 37 -1.07 18.69 -2.69
CA TRP A 37 -2.24 18.36 -1.86
C TRP A 37 -2.56 19.54 -0.94
N GLN A 38 -3.60 19.45 -0.12
CA GLN A 38 -4.01 20.55 0.76
C GLN A 38 -4.18 20.11 2.22
N LYS A 39 -3.69 20.94 3.14
CA LYS A 39 -3.93 20.79 4.57
C LYS A 39 -5.05 21.74 5.00
N CYS A 40 -6.10 21.21 5.61
CA CYS A 40 -7.30 21.96 5.95
C CYS A 40 -7.48 22.11 7.46
N THR A 41 -8.05 23.24 7.87
CA THR A 41 -8.48 23.50 9.25
C THR A 41 -9.85 24.14 9.24
N LYS A 42 -10.64 23.95 10.29
CA LYS A 42 -11.99 24.54 10.39
C LYS A 42 -11.98 26.07 10.25
N SER A 43 -11.00 26.74 10.84
CA SER A 43 -10.92 28.22 10.87
C SER A 43 -10.14 28.81 9.71
N GLY A 44 -9.11 28.12 9.22
CA GLY A 44 -8.19 28.65 8.21
C GLY A 44 -8.48 28.19 6.78
N GLY A 45 -9.45 27.30 6.57
CA GLY A 45 -9.67 26.65 5.28
C GLY A 45 -8.48 25.76 4.88
N CYS A 46 -8.29 25.57 3.58
CA CYS A 46 -7.28 24.66 3.02
C CYS A 46 -6.07 25.41 2.46
N VAL A 47 -4.87 24.99 2.86
CA VAL A 47 -3.57 25.53 2.39
C VAL A 47 -2.85 24.47 1.56
N THR A 48 -2.49 24.84 0.32
CA THR A 48 -1.76 23.99 -0.60
C THR A 48 -0.35 23.67 -0.10
N GLN A 49 -0.02 22.39 -0.10
CA GLN A 49 1.31 21.83 0.15
C GLN A 49 1.99 21.60 -1.21
N SER A 50 2.76 22.59 -1.68
CA SER A 50 3.32 22.61 -3.04
C SER A 50 4.62 21.83 -3.22
N ASN A 51 5.28 21.47 -2.12
CA ASN A 51 6.60 20.81 -2.16
C ASN A 51 6.52 19.29 -2.26
N ALA A 52 5.32 18.73 -2.09
CA ALA A 52 5.13 17.29 -2.10
C ALA A 52 5.35 16.69 -3.49
N LYS A 53 5.83 15.45 -3.49
CA LYS A 53 6.17 14.68 -4.69
C LYS A 53 5.68 13.24 -4.52
N ILE A 54 5.81 12.43 -5.57
CA ILE A 54 5.56 10.99 -5.48
C ILE A 54 6.81 10.19 -5.83
N VAL A 55 6.99 9.05 -5.18
CA VAL A 55 8.11 8.13 -5.44
C VAL A 55 7.62 6.73 -5.76
N LEU A 56 8.20 6.12 -6.80
CA LEU A 56 7.92 4.74 -7.18
C LEU A 56 8.52 3.77 -6.16
N ASP A 57 7.73 2.75 -5.80
CA ASP A 57 8.16 1.65 -4.95
C ASP A 57 9.40 0.92 -5.50
N SER A 58 10.27 0.53 -4.59
CA SER A 58 11.55 -0.10 -4.92
C SER A 58 11.44 -1.41 -5.72
N ASN A 59 10.32 -2.14 -5.63
CA ASN A 59 10.15 -3.43 -6.28
C ASN A 59 10.03 -3.30 -7.82
N TRP A 60 9.58 -2.15 -8.32
CA TRP A 60 9.46 -1.86 -9.76
C TRP A 60 10.77 -1.40 -10.41
N ARG A 61 11.75 -1.00 -9.60
CA ARG A 61 12.98 -0.40 -10.09
C ARG A 61 13.89 -1.44 -10.70
N TRP A 62 14.68 -1.01 -11.67
CA TRP A 62 15.80 -1.79 -12.16
C TRP A 62 16.82 -2.02 -11.04
N VAL A 63 17.20 -3.28 -10.84
CA VAL A 63 18.20 -3.70 -9.85
C VAL A 63 19.44 -4.20 -10.59
N HIS A 64 20.55 -3.48 -10.46
CA HIS A 64 21.79 -3.79 -11.17
C HIS A 64 23.01 -3.74 -10.27
N ASN A 65 24.11 -4.32 -10.72
CA ASN A 65 25.34 -4.31 -9.97
C ASN A 65 25.89 -2.89 -9.80
N THR A 66 26.47 -2.60 -8.65
CA THR A 66 27.09 -1.31 -8.34
C THR A 66 28.21 -1.00 -9.34
N GLY A 67 28.21 0.22 -9.88
CA GLY A 67 29.20 0.67 -10.85
C GLY A 67 29.13 0.01 -12.23
N GLY A 68 28.09 -0.78 -12.52
CA GLY A 68 27.87 -1.42 -13.82
C GLY A 68 26.39 -1.44 -14.22
N TYR A 69 26.07 -2.27 -15.21
CA TYR A 69 24.73 -2.39 -15.82
C TYR A 69 24.26 -3.86 -15.88
N THR A 70 24.93 -4.77 -15.16
CA THR A 70 24.54 -6.17 -15.10
C THR A 70 23.39 -6.33 -14.11
N ASN A 71 22.29 -6.93 -14.55
CA ASN A 71 21.12 -7.14 -13.70
C ASN A 71 21.45 -8.03 -12.51
N CYS A 72 21.07 -7.60 -11.31
CA CYS A 72 21.00 -8.48 -10.15
C CYS A 72 19.72 -9.31 -10.12
N TYR A 73 18.66 -8.84 -10.79
CA TYR A 73 17.37 -9.50 -10.87
C TYR A 73 16.81 -9.32 -12.29
N THR A 74 16.41 -10.41 -12.93
CA THR A 74 15.84 -10.41 -14.30
C THR A 74 14.63 -11.35 -14.37
N GLY A 75 13.53 -10.85 -14.94
CA GLY A 75 12.26 -11.57 -14.91
C GLY A 75 11.85 -11.78 -13.45
N ASN A 76 11.88 -13.04 -12.99
CA ASN A 76 11.54 -13.41 -11.62
C ASN A 76 12.70 -14.08 -10.85
N SER A 77 13.95 -13.90 -11.27
CA SER A 77 15.11 -14.60 -10.70
C SER A 77 16.29 -13.67 -10.40
N TRP A 78 16.97 -13.95 -9.29
CA TRP A 78 18.21 -13.28 -8.88
C TRP A 78 19.45 -13.89 -9.58
N ASP A 79 20.44 -13.06 -9.89
CA ASP A 79 21.75 -13.53 -10.35
C ASP A 79 22.54 -14.12 -9.17
N SER A 80 22.81 -15.43 -9.20
CA SER A 80 23.44 -16.14 -8.08
C SER A 80 24.91 -15.77 -7.85
N THR A 81 25.58 -15.13 -8.81
CA THR A 81 26.96 -14.66 -8.66
C THR A 81 26.99 -13.32 -7.92
N LEU A 82 26.07 -12.41 -8.28
CA LEU A 82 25.93 -11.11 -7.62
C LEU A 82 25.21 -11.23 -6.28
N CYS A 83 24.29 -12.19 -6.16
CA CYS A 83 23.40 -12.40 -5.03
C CYS A 83 23.50 -13.81 -4.44
N PRO A 84 24.69 -14.25 -3.97
CA PRO A 84 24.85 -15.57 -3.34
C PRO A 84 24.18 -15.67 -1.96
N ASP A 85 24.02 -14.53 -1.28
CA ASP A 85 23.35 -14.38 0.00
C ASP A 85 22.73 -12.99 0.15
N ALA A 86 21.85 -12.81 1.14
CA ALA A 86 21.05 -11.60 1.32
C ALA A 86 21.89 -10.32 1.51
N LYS A 87 23.00 -10.41 2.26
CA LYS A 87 23.85 -9.25 2.58
C LYS A 87 24.77 -8.91 1.43
N THR A 88 25.38 -9.92 0.81
CA THR A 88 26.22 -9.73 -0.38
C THR A 88 25.41 -9.20 -1.55
N CYS A 89 24.19 -9.71 -1.75
CA CYS A 89 23.29 -9.20 -2.78
C CYS A 89 22.93 -7.74 -2.55
N ALA A 90 22.53 -7.37 -1.32
CA ALA A 90 22.33 -5.98 -0.96
C ALA A 90 23.59 -5.19 -1.34
N ALA A 91 24.77 -5.61 -0.89
CA ALA A 91 26.04 -4.94 -1.16
C ALA A 91 26.39 -4.68 -2.62
N ASN A 92 26.11 -5.67 -3.44
CA ASN A 92 26.48 -5.67 -4.83
C ASN A 92 25.48 -4.93 -5.71
N CYS A 93 24.25 -4.69 -5.23
CA CYS A 93 23.14 -4.28 -6.07
C CYS A 93 22.60 -2.89 -5.69
N ALA A 94 22.15 -2.16 -6.71
CA ALA A 94 21.65 -0.81 -6.60
C ALA A 94 20.24 -0.70 -7.21
N LEU A 95 19.37 0.09 -6.56
CA LEU A 95 18.11 0.55 -7.15
C LEU A 95 18.38 1.80 -7.99
N ASP A 96 18.02 1.78 -9.26
CA ASP A 96 18.25 2.92 -10.14
C ASP A 96 17.06 3.89 -10.20
N GLY A 97 17.27 5.05 -10.82
CA GLY A 97 16.21 6.02 -11.09
C GLY A 97 15.13 5.47 -12.03
N ALA A 98 13.98 6.14 -12.07
CA ALA A 98 12.82 5.72 -12.86
C ALA A 98 12.43 6.74 -13.95
N ASP A 99 12.19 6.26 -15.17
CA ASP A 99 11.39 6.98 -16.17
C ASP A 99 9.91 6.74 -15.90
N TYR A 100 9.35 7.56 -15.01
CA TYR A 100 7.97 7.46 -14.52
C TYR A 100 6.93 7.35 -15.63
N ALA A 101 6.99 8.23 -16.64
CA ALA A 101 5.99 8.27 -17.69
C ALA A 101 6.24 7.20 -18.76
N GLY A 102 7.48 7.09 -19.25
CA GLY A 102 7.79 6.24 -20.40
C GLY A 102 7.87 4.75 -20.06
N THR A 103 8.30 4.40 -18.84
CA THR A 103 8.44 2.99 -18.41
C THR A 103 7.26 2.55 -17.54
N TYR A 104 6.76 3.41 -16.66
CA TYR A 104 5.77 3.01 -15.64
C TYR A 104 4.37 3.58 -15.86
N GLY A 105 4.17 4.47 -16.85
CA GLY A 105 2.86 5.06 -17.13
C GLY A 105 2.34 5.97 -16.02
N ILE A 106 3.23 6.52 -15.20
CA ILE A 106 2.92 7.39 -14.06
C ILE A 106 3.07 8.84 -14.51
N ASN A 107 1.99 9.62 -14.38
CA ASN A 107 1.97 11.02 -14.75
C ASN A 107 1.33 11.86 -13.64
N THR A 108 1.82 13.09 -13.46
CA THR A 108 1.19 14.07 -12.56
C THR A 108 0.91 15.39 -13.28
N SER A 109 -0.14 16.09 -12.86
CA SER A 109 -0.48 17.43 -13.32
C SER A 109 -1.12 18.22 -12.18
N GLY A 110 -0.33 19.09 -11.53
CA GLY A 110 -0.78 19.86 -10.38
C GLY A 110 -1.14 18.96 -9.19
N ASN A 111 -2.43 18.80 -8.95
CA ASN A 111 -2.97 17.97 -7.86
C ASN A 111 -3.50 16.60 -8.32
N GLU A 112 -3.32 16.22 -9.59
CA GLU A 112 -3.76 14.92 -10.14
C GLU A 112 -2.56 14.00 -10.39
N LEU A 113 -2.69 12.75 -9.96
CA LEU A 113 -1.86 11.60 -10.28
C LEU A 113 -2.67 10.66 -11.18
N SER A 114 -2.05 10.20 -12.26
CA SER A 114 -2.61 9.23 -13.20
C SER A 114 -1.71 8.00 -13.24
N LEU A 115 -2.27 6.83 -12.94
CA LEU A 115 -1.56 5.54 -12.96
C LEU A 115 -2.17 4.65 -14.04
N LYS A 116 -1.41 4.42 -15.11
CA LYS A 116 -1.81 3.52 -16.19
C LYS A 116 -1.45 2.06 -15.83
N PHE A 117 -2.32 1.13 -16.20
CA PHE A 117 -2.15 -0.28 -15.87
C PHE A 117 -0.97 -0.92 -16.62
N VAL A 118 -0.92 -0.85 -17.95
CA VAL A 118 0.17 -1.44 -18.75
C VAL A 118 0.95 -0.40 -19.55
N THR A 119 2.27 -0.43 -19.41
CA THR A 119 3.22 0.40 -20.17
C THR A 119 4.41 -0.46 -20.62
N GLY A 120 4.48 -0.77 -21.92
CA GLY A 120 5.47 -1.73 -22.42
C GLY A 120 5.25 -3.11 -21.79
N SER A 121 6.26 -3.63 -21.09
CA SER A 121 6.18 -4.86 -20.29
C SER A 121 5.90 -4.62 -18.80
N ASN A 122 5.76 -3.36 -18.36
CA ASN A 122 5.40 -3.03 -16.99
C ASN A 122 3.89 -3.19 -16.79
N VAL A 123 3.52 -3.86 -15.69
CA VAL A 123 2.14 -4.02 -15.22
C VAL A 123 2.03 -3.39 -13.83
N GLY A 124 1.02 -2.55 -13.67
CA GLY A 124 0.74 -1.87 -12.41
C GLY A 124 1.79 -0.85 -11.97
N SER A 125 1.52 -0.20 -10.85
CA SER A 125 2.49 0.62 -10.13
C SER A 125 2.02 0.86 -8.70
N ARG A 126 2.97 1.14 -7.80
CA ARG A 126 2.72 1.62 -6.43
C ARG A 126 3.63 2.82 -6.15
N VAL A 127 3.05 3.90 -5.67
CA VAL A 127 3.78 5.14 -5.34
C VAL A 127 3.43 5.66 -3.96
N TYR A 128 4.38 6.37 -3.36
CA TYR A 128 4.26 6.98 -2.03
C TYR A 128 4.28 8.50 -2.12
N LEU A 129 3.54 9.18 -1.24
CA LEU A 129 3.65 10.63 -1.11
C LEU A 129 4.90 11.01 -0.31
N LEU A 130 5.73 11.87 -0.89
CA LEU A 130 6.92 12.44 -0.29
C LEU A 130 6.66 13.85 0.25
N LYS A 131 7.18 14.14 1.44
CA LYS A 131 7.29 15.49 2.00
C LYS A 131 8.42 16.26 1.32
N ASP A 132 9.55 15.59 1.10
CA ASP A 132 10.76 16.05 0.42
C ASP A 132 11.44 14.86 -0.29
N ASP A 133 12.58 15.08 -0.96
CA ASP A 133 13.22 14.06 -1.80
C ASP A 133 13.74 12.80 -1.05
N SER A 134 13.71 12.79 0.29
CA SER A 134 14.23 11.67 1.07
C SER A 134 13.33 11.27 2.26
N THR A 135 12.13 11.84 2.34
CA THR A 135 11.23 11.63 3.48
C THR A 135 9.79 11.49 2.99
N TYR A 136 9.13 10.38 3.32
CA TYR A 136 7.69 10.23 3.12
C TYR A 136 6.91 11.27 3.93
N GLU A 137 5.76 11.70 3.41
CA GLU A 137 4.83 12.50 4.19
C GLU A 137 4.11 11.59 5.19
N MET A 138 4.15 11.97 6.47
CA MET A 138 3.61 11.17 7.57
C MET A 138 2.28 11.75 8.04
N PHE A 139 1.21 10.99 7.89
CA PHE A 139 -0.15 11.41 8.25
C PHE A 139 -0.56 10.83 9.61
N LYS A 140 -0.94 11.70 10.54
CA LYS A 140 -1.49 11.31 11.85
C LYS A 140 -3.00 11.38 11.81
N LEU A 141 -3.65 10.24 11.63
CA LEU A 141 -5.04 10.18 11.18
C LEU A 141 -6.08 10.43 12.29
N LYS A 142 -5.73 10.26 13.57
CA LYS A 142 -6.72 10.38 14.67
C LYS A 142 -7.38 11.76 14.73
N ASN A 143 -8.71 11.76 14.78
CA ASN A 143 -9.55 12.95 14.81
C ASN A 143 -9.30 13.91 13.64
N GLN A 144 -9.00 13.33 12.48
CA GLN A 144 -8.83 14.03 11.21
C GLN A 144 -9.72 13.38 10.14
N GLU A 145 -9.75 14.01 8.99
CA GLU A 145 -10.43 13.57 7.79
C GLU A 145 -9.44 13.57 6.62
N PHE A 146 -9.48 12.50 5.82
CA PHE A 146 -8.75 12.38 4.57
C PHE A 146 -9.72 12.31 3.39
N THR A 147 -9.47 13.15 2.39
CA THR A 147 -10.36 13.33 1.25
C THR A 147 -9.57 13.38 -0.04
N PHE A 148 -10.11 12.79 -1.10
CA PHE A 148 -9.53 12.83 -2.43
C PHE A 148 -10.64 12.71 -3.48
N ASP A 149 -10.36 13.11 -4.70
CA ASP A 149 -11.18 12.80 -5.86
C ASP A 149 -10.57 11.62 -6.61
N THR A 150 -11.39 10.71 -7.10
CA THR A 150 -10.95 9.56 -7.90
C THR A 150 -11.78 9.38 -9.16
N ASP A 151 -11.12 8.96 -10.23
CA ASP A 151 -11.75 8.48 -11.47
C ASP A 151 -11.29 7.04 -11.72
N VAL A 152 -12.23 6.12 -11.53
CA VAL A 152 -12.09 4.68 -11.75
C VAL A 152 -12.93 4.20 -12.94
N SER A 153 -13.42 5.12 -13.77
CA SER A 153 -14.34 4.80 -14.89
C SER A 153 -13.74 3.85 -15.93
N GLN A 154 -12.41 3.76 -15.97
CA GLN A 154 -11.66 2.89 -16.87
C GLN A 154 -11.18 1.59 -16.20
N LEU A 155 -11.45 1.36 -14.91
CA LEU A 155 -11.06 0.14 -14.20
C LEU A 155 -12.18 -0.91 -14.28
N PRO A 156 -12.05 -1.96 -15.10
CA PRO A 156 -13.05 -3.03 -15.15
C PRO A 156 -12.89 -4.01 -13.98
N CYS A 157 -13.69 -5.08 -14.01
CA CYS A 157 -13.49 -6.26 -13.16
C CYS A 157 -12.04 -6.75 -13.19
N GLY A 158 -11.51 -7.15 -12.03
CA GLY A 158 -10.16 -7.70 -11.91
C GLY A 158 -9.04 -6.70 -11.66
N LEU A 159 -9.31 -5.39 -11.79
CA LEU A 159 -8.35 -4.35 -11.41
C LEU A 159 -8.72 -3.75 -10.07
N ASN A 160 -7.72 -3.18 -9.41
CA ASN A 160 -7.89 -2.36 -8.21
C ASN A 160 -7.01 -1.12 -8.34
N GLY A 161 -7.65 0.05 -8.33
CA GLY A 161 -6.98 1.32 -8.09
C GLY A 161 -7.06 1.63 -6.61
N ALA A 162 -5.98 1.35 -5.88
CA ALA A 162 -5.98 1.49 -4.43
C ALA A 162 -5.36 2.81 -3.95
N LEU A 163 -5.91 3.36 -2.88
CA LEU A 163 -5.36 4.46 -2.12
C LEU A 163 -5.50 4.13 -0.64
N TYR A 164 -4.38 4.07 0.07
CA TYR A 164 -4.33 3.52 1.43
C TYR A 164 -3.17 4.09 2.23
N PHE A 165 -3.10 3.73 3.50
CA PHE A 165 -2.02 4.11 4.40
C PHE A 165 -1.30 2.88 4.96
N SER A 166 0.03 2.90 4.92
CA SER A 166 0.88 1.88 5.55
C SER A 166 1.72 2.48 6.66
N GLU A 167 1.91 1.77 7.77
CA GLU A 167 2.75 2.20 8.91
C GLU A 167 4.27 2.01 8.63
N MET A 168 4.72 2.56 7.50
CA MET A 168 6.11 2.57 7.06
C MET A 168 6.95 3.60 7.81
N ASP A 169 8.26 3.39 7.86
CA ASP A 169 9.20 4.39 8.36
C ASP A 169 9.35 5.56 7.38
N ALA A 170 9.37 6.79 7.90
CA ALA A 170 9.43 8.01 7.09
C ALA A 170 10.64 8.09 6.15
N ASP A 171 11.78 7.48 6.51
CA ASP A 171 13.01 7.45 5.70
C ASP A 171 13.15 6.17 4.87
N GLY A 172 12.11 5.34 4.81
CA GLY A 172 12.13 4.03 4.14
C GLY A 172 13.04 3.00 4.82
N GLY A 173 13.38 3.21 6.11
CA GLY A 173 14.15 2.30 6.95
C GLY A 173 15.66 2.59 7.00
N MET A 174 16.13 3.72 6.44
CA MET A 174 17.57 4.03 6.39
C MET A 174 18.22 4.14 7.77
N ALA A 175 17.55 4.78 8.74
CA ALA A 175 18.08 4.95 10.09
C ALA A 175 18.13 3.62 10.85
N LYS A 176 17.13 2.75 10.67
CA LYS A 176 17.07 1.43 11.32
C LYS A 176 18.02 0.42 10.68
N TYR A 177 18.21 0.52 9.36
CA TYR A 177 18.99 -0.44 8.57
C TYR A 177 20.11 0.31 7.85
N PRO A 178 21.31 0.41 8.44
CA PRO A 178 22.45 1.10 7.83
C PRO A 178 22.85 0.53 6.47
N THR A 179 22.41 -0.70 6.16
CA THR A 179 22.57 -1.37 4.88
C THR A 179 21.55 -0.91 3.81
N ASN A 180 20.51 -0.18 4.16
CA ASN A 180 19.71 0.54 3.19
C ASN A 180 20.36 1.90 2.89
N LYS A 181 20.96 2.05 1.70
CA LYS A 181 21.53 3.33 1.22
C LYS A 181 20.65 4.04 0.19
N ALA A 182 19.50 3.47 -0.17
CA ALA A 182 18.57 4.01 -1.14
C ALA A 182 17.46 4.81 -0.45
N GLY A 183 16.77 4.21 0.53
CA GLY A 183 15.77 4.88 1.37
C GLY A 183 14.48 5.29 0.66
N ALA A 184 13.73 6.18 1.31
CA ALA A 184 12.48 6.72 0.78
C ALA A 184 12.65 7.39 -0.60
N LYS A 185 13.82 7.95 -0.90
CA LYS A 185 14.17 8.48 -2.23
C LYS A 185 14.01 7.45 -3.35
N TYR A 186 14.14 6.16 -3.06
CA TYR A 186 13.97 5.07 -4.03
C TYR A 186 12.81 4.15 -3.65
N GLY A 187 11.87 4.63 -2.81
CA GLY A 187 10.66 3.88 -2.47
C GLY A 187 10.89 2.61 -1.67
N THR A 188 11.91 2.56 -0.78
CA THR A 188 12.16 1.40 0.07
C THR A 188 11.29 1.38 1.33
N GLY A 189 11.24 0.23 2.01
CA GLY A 189 10.65 0.11 3.34
C GLY A 189 9.15 -0.18 3.34
N TYR A 190 8.61 -0.62 2.21
CA TYR A 190 7.21 -1.02 2.11
C TYR A 190 6.85 -2.12 3.11
N CYS A 191 5.64 -2.04 3.62
CA CYS A 191 4.98 -3.03 4.45
C CYS A 191 3.48 -2.83 4.34
N ASP A 192 2.73 -3.89 4.59
CA ASP A 192 1.28 -3.85 4.68
C ASP A 192 0.78 -5.03 5.55
N ALA A 193 -0.54 -5.17 5.70
CA ALA A 193 -1.11 -6.21 6.55
C ALA A 193 -1.11 -7.60 5.92
N GLN A 194 -0.78 -7.73 4.64
CA GLN A 194 -0.60 -9.00 3.96
C GLN A 194 0.75 -9.63 4.28
N CYS A 195 1.68 -8.88 4.88
CA CYS A 195 3.06 -9.31 5.15
C CYS A 195 3.77 -9.80 3.87
N PRO A 196 3.80 -9.01 2.78
CA PRO A 196 4.22 -9.40 1.45
C PRO A 196 5.64 -9.97 1.45
N ARG A 197 5.77 -11.14 0.83
CA ARG A 197 7.04 -11.88 0.69
C ARG A 197 7.69 -11.70 -0.68
N ASP A 198 7.05 -10.95 -1.57
CA ASP A 198 7.52 -10.61 -2.90
C ASP A 198 8.43 -9.37 -2.93
N ILE A 199 8.54 -8.68 -1.80
CA ILE A 199 9.42 -7.51 -1.67
C ILE A 199 10.88 -7.95 -1.78
N LYS A 200 11.57 -7.44 -2.80
CA LYS A 200 12.96 -7.80 -3.13
C LYS A 200 13.96 -7.42 -2.04
N PHE A 201 13.72 -6.34 -1.30
CA PHE A 201 14.61 -5.87 -0.24
C PHE A 201 13.85 -5.50 1.02
N ILE A 202 14.18 -6.15 2.13
CA ILE A 202 13.53 -5.97 3.43
C ILE A 202 14.63 -5.79 4.48
N ASN A 203 14.51 -4.77 5.32
CA ASN A 203 15.46 -4.46 6.40
C ASN A 203 16.91 -4.28 5.92
N GLY A 204 17.10 -3.73 4.71
CA GLY A 204 18.42 -3.51 4.10
C GLY A 204 19.13 -4.80 3.67
N GLU A 205 18.39 -5.90 3.51
CA GLU A 205 18.87 -7.19 3.00
C GLU A 205 18.03 -7.61 1.79
N ALA A 206 18.63 -8.26 0.80
CA ALA A 206 17.88 -8.80 -0.33
C ALA A 206 17.15 -10.09 0.08
N ASN A 207 15.91 -10.27 -0.37
CA ASN A 207 15.05 -11.40 -0.02
C ASN A 207 15.37 -12.65 -0.86
N VAL A 208 16.65 -12.96 -1.04
CA VAL A 208 17.12 -14.04 -1.94
C VAL A 208 16.97 -15.43 -1.34
N VAL A 209 16.91 -15.53 -0.01
CA VAL A 209 16.85 -16.81 0.69
C VAL A 209 15.49 -17.46 0.44
N GLY A 210 15.50 -18.68 -0.10
CA GLY A 210 14.27 -19.40 -0.44
C GLY A 210 13.47 -18.78 -1.58
N TRP A 211 14.06 -17.88 -2.37
CA TRP A 211 13.35 -17.20 -3.46
C TRP A 211 12.79 -18.19 -4.48
N THR A 212 11.49 -18.08 -4.74
CA THR A 212 10.76 -18.87 -5.73
C THR A 212 10.04 -17.93 -6.68
N GLY A 213 10.41 -17.93 -7.96
CA GLY A 213 9.72 -17.17 -9.00
C GLY A 213 8.26 -17.59 -9.13
N SER A 214 7.36 -16.63 -9.32
CA SER A 214 5.94 -16.90 -9.52
C SER A 214 5.71 -17.63 -10.85
N THR A 215 4.74 -18.54 -10.85
CA THR A 215 4.30 -19.25 -12.06
C THR A 215 3.26 -18.47 -12.86
N SER A 216 2.58 -17.50 -12.23
CA SER A 216 1.56 -16.65 -12.87
C SER A 216 2.06 -15.24 -13.16
N ASP A 217 3.13 -14.78 -12.51
CA ASP A 217 3.74 -13.47 -12.72
C ASP A 217 5.22 -13.64 -13.16
N PRO A 218 5.58 -13.25 -14.40
CA PRO A 218 6.95 -13.39 -14.91
C PRO A 218 7.96 -12.42 -14.27
N ASN A 219 7.49 -11.42 -13.51
CA ASN A 219 8.31 -10.36 -12.91
C ASN A 219 8.41 -10.46 -11.38
N SER A 220 7.63 -11.33 -10.76
CA SER A 220 7.54 -11.48 -9.30
C SER A 220 7.90 -12.89 -8.83
N GLY A 221 8.17 -13.01 -7.54
CA GLY A 221 8.45 -14.24 -6.82
C GLY A 221 8.29 -14.01 -5.34
N THR A 222 8.58 -15.01 -4.51
CA THR A 222 8.52 -14.85 -3.05
C THR A 222 9.78 -15.39 -2.39
N GLY A 223 10.34 -14.63 -1.46
CA GLY A 223 11.45 -15.04 -0.62
C GLY A 223 10.99 -15.60 0.73
N GLN A 224 11.95 -15.93 1.59
CA GLN A 224 11.67 -16.40 2.95
C GLN A 224 10.99 -15.33 3.81
N TYR A 225 11.42 -14.08 3.68
CA TYR A 225 10.96 -13.00 4.55
C TYR A 225 9.76 -12.27 3.96
N GLY A 226 8.89 -11.80 4.85
CA GLY A 226 7.85 -10.82 4.52
C GLY A 226 7.99 -9.55 5.35
N THR A 227 7.26 -8.51 5.00
CA THR A 227 7.32 -7.19 5.66
C THR A 227 5.92 -6.73 6.06
N CYS A 228 5.65 -6.74 7.36
CA CYS A 228 4.35 -6.55 7.97
C CYS A 228 4.22 -5.16 8.58
N CYS A 229 3.06 -4.52 8.46
CA CYS A 229 2.67 -3.41 9.32
C CYS A 229 1.18 -3.13 9.25
N THR A 230 0.67 -2.35 10.20
CA THR A 230 -0.73 -1.92 10.20
C THR A 230 -1.03 -1.16 8.91
N GLU A 231 -2.19 -1.45 8.33
CA GLU A 231 -2.66 -0.91 7.05
C GLU A 231 -4.07 -0.35 7.20
N MET A 232 -4.33 0.78 6.55
CA MET A 232 -5.66 1.37 6.47
C MET A 232 -5.99 1.62 4.99
N ASP A 233 -6.79 0.72 4.44
CA ASP A 233 -7.30 0.80 3.08
C ASP A 233 -8.44 1.80 3.01
N ILE A 234 -8.11 3.02 2.58
CA ILE A 234 -9.11 4.07 2.40
C ILE A 234 -10.00 3.73 1.21
N TRP A 235 -9.41 3.16 0.18
CA TRP A 235 -10.07 2.93 -1.09
C TRP A 235 -9.40 1.79 -1.83
N GLU A 236 -10.11 0.68 -1.95
CA GLU A 236 -9.82 -0.34 -2.94
C GLU A 236 -11.03 -0.42 -3.86
N ALA A 237 -10.84 -0.20 -5.15
CA ALA A 237 -11.97 -0.12 -6.06
C ALA A 237 -11.63 -0.31 -7.53
N ASN A 238 -12.70 -0.64 -8.25
CA ASN A 238 -12.82 -0.48 -9.68
C ASN A 238 -14.21 0.10 -10.01
N SER A 239 -14.64 0.07 -11.26
CA SER A 239 -15.94 0.61 -11.66
C SER A 239 -17.14 -0.21 -11.17
N ILE A 240 -16.92 -1.35 -10.51
CA ILE A 240 -17.97 -2.30 -10.13
C ILE A 240 -18.20 -2.28 -8.62
N SER A 241 -17.12 -2.31 -7.83
CA SER A 241 -17.18 -2.36 -6.38
C SER A 241 -16.09 -1.49 -5.75
N THR A 242 -16.31 -1.15 -4.48
CA THR A 242 -15.31 -0.52 -3.62
C THR A 242 -15.40 -1.05 -2.19
N ALA A 243 -14.27 -1.10 -1.50
CA ALA A 243 -14.15 -1.38 -0.08
C ALA A 243 -13.27 -0.33 0.61
N TYR A 244 -13.49 -0.16 1.91
CA TYR A 244 -12.54 0.48 2.82
C TYR A 244 -12.40 -0.36 4.07
N THR A 245 -11.16 -0.55 4.51
CA THR A 245 -10.81 -1.66 5.39
C THR A 245 -9.63 -1.30 6.30
N PRO A 246 -9.80 -1.24 7.63
CA PRO A 246 -8.69 -1.24 8.58
C PRO A 246 -8.14 -2.65 8.79
N HIS A 247 -6.82 -2.77 8.80
CA HIS A 247 -6.08 -4.00 9.02
C HIS A 247 -5.02 -3.83 10.13
N PRO A 248 -5.36 -4.17 11.39
CA PRO A 248 -4.43 -4.05 12.50
C PRO A 248 -3.37 -5.16 12.47
N CYS A 249 -2.19 -4.84 12.99
CA CYS A 249 -1.16 -5.81 13.30
C CYS A 249 -0.81 -5.81 14.78
N THR A 250 -0.24 -6.92 15.25
CA THR A 250 0.33 -6.98 16.60
C THR A 250 1.67 -6.24 16.69
N SER A 251 2.31 -5.98 15.55
CA SER A 251 3.51 -5.15 15.44
C SER A 251 3.18 -3.66 15.60
N ASN A 252 4.20 -2.85 15.90
CA ASN A 252 4.08 -1.40 16.00
C ASN A 252 5.10 -0.77 15.05
N GLY A 253 4.64 -0.39 13.85
CA GLY A 253 5.47 -0.07 12.70
C GLY A 253 5.87 -1.30 11.87
N GLN A 254 6.71 -1.06 10.87
CA GLN A 254 7.26 -2.11 10.01
C GLN A 254 8.03 -3.17 10.80
N GLU A 255 7.69 -4.44 10.54
CA GLU A 255 8.35 -5.62 11.10
C GLU A 255 8.58 -6.67 10.02
N ARG A 256 9.77 -7.29 10.01
CA ARG A 256 10.06 -8.43 9.13
C ARG A 256 9.58 -9.74 9.75
N CYS A 257 8.76 -10.49 9.03
CA CYS A 257 8.34 -11.84 9.40
C CYS A 257 9.12 -12.92 8.62
N ASP A 258 9.00 -14.18 9.04
CA ASP A 258 9.68 -15.33 8.45
C ASP A 258 8.69 -16.44 8.07
N GLY A 259 8.69 -16.82 6.79
CA GLY A 259 8.01 -18.01 6.27
C GLY A 259 6.54 -18.07 6.65
N THR A 260 6.13 -19.18 7.28
CA THR A 260 4.75 -19.41 7.71
C THR A 260 4.33 -18.53 8.89
N GLY A 261 5.27 -17.93 9.61
CA GLY A 261 4.96 -17.00 10.71
C GLY A 261 4.33 -15.70 10.22
N CYS A 262 4.52 -15.34 8.94
CA CYS A 262 4.00 -14.10 8.37
C CYS A 262 2.47 -13.95 8.47
N SER A 263 1.71 -15.02 8.29
CA SER A 263 0.23 -14.97 8.38
C SER A 263 -0.30 -14.79 9.80
N SER A 264 0.58 -14.65 10.80
CA SER A 264 0.20 -14.52 12.21
C SER A 264 0.49 -13.14 12.81
N VAL A 265 1.09 -12.23 12.05
CA VAL A 265 1.45 -10.89 12.56
C VAL A 265 0.29 -9.91 12.41
N CYS A 266 -0.39 -9.97 11.28
CA CYS A 266 -1.39 -9.00 10.87
C CYS A 266 -2.74 -9.65 10.60
N ASP A 267 -3.80 -8.85 10.66
CA ASP A 267 -5.11 -9.21 10.14
C ASP A 267 -5.15 -9.02 8.61
N GLN A 268 -4.94 -10.10 7.86
CA GLN A 268 -4.99 -10.08 6.40
C GLN A 268 -6.39 -9.85 5.83
N ALA A 269 -7.44 -10.18 6.59
CA ALA A 269 -8.82 -10.08 6.12
C ALA A 269 -9.43 -8.69 6.36
N GLY A 270 -9.02 -8.02 7.43
CA GLY A 270 -9.50 -6.68 7.79
C GLY A 270 -10.93 -6.67 8.34
N CYS A 271 -11.43 -5.48 8.66
CA CYS A 271 -12.84 -5.23 8.95
C CYS A 271 -13.47 -4.40 7.82
N ASP A 272 -13.87 -5.04 6.73
CA ASP A 272 -14.21 -4.36 5.49
C ASP A 272 -15.63 -3.79 5.47
N PHE A 273 -15.79 -2.64 4.82
CA PHE A 273 -17.09 -2.13 4.40
C PHE A 273 -17.10 -1.96 2.87
N ASN A 274 -17.69 -2.94 2.19
CA ASN A 274 -18.10 -2.86 0.80
C ASN A 274 -19.64 -2.81 0.75
N SER A 275 -20.23 -1.72 0.23
CA SER A 275 -21.69 -1.52 0.22
C SER A 275 -22.47 -2.69 -0.40
N PHE A 276 -21.95 -3.27 -1.49
CA PHE A 276 -22.57 -4.43 -2.15
C PHE A 276 -22.51 -5.67 -1.25
N ARG A 277 -21.34 -5.94 -0.64
CA ARG A 277 -21.14 -7.04 0.31
C ARG A 277 -22.01 -6.90 1.56
N MET A 278 -22.24 -5.65 1.97
CA MET A 278 -23.13 -5.28 3.07
C MET A 278 -24.61 -5.28 2.69
N GLY A 279 -24.97 -5.69 1.46
CA GLY A 279 -26.36 -5.94 1.04
C GLY A 279 -27.00 -4.82 0.22
N ASP A 280 -26.42 -3.62 0.16
CA ASP A 280 -26.89 -2.57 -0.74
C ASP A 280 -26.22 -2.69 -2.12
N LYS A 281 -26.82 -3.54 -2.96
CA LYS A 281 -26.34 -3.85 -4.31
C LYS A 281 -26.50 -2.70 -5.32
N SER A 282 -27.10 -1.58 -4.92
CA SER A 282 -27.41 -0.46 -5.81
C SER A 282 -26.62 0.81 -5.48
N PHE A 283 -26.02 0.89 -4.30
CA PHE A 283 -25.37 2.11 -3.82
C PHE A 283 -24.23 2.56 -4.74
N TYR A 284 -23.18 1.74 -4.87
CA TYR A 284 -22.08 1.99 -5.80
C TYR A 284 -22.45 1.44 -7.18
N GLY A 285 -22.42 2.28 -8.21
CA GLY A 285 -22.93 1.99 -9.55
C GLY A 285 -24.22 2.74 -9.90
N THR A 286 -25.03 3.16 -8.90
CA THR A 286 -26.25 3.97 -9.13
C THR A 286 -26.28 5.24 -8.29
N THR A 287 -26.15 5.14 -6.96
CA THR A 287 -26.18 6.31 -6.06
C THR A 287 -24.88 7.09 -6.12
N VAL A 288 -23.76 6.37 -6.06
CA VAL A 288 -22.42 6.85 -6.41
C VAL A 288 -22.11 6.26 -7.79
N ASP A 289 -21.95 7.09 -8.81
CA ASP A 289 -21.68 6.65 -10.18
C ASP A 289 -20.17 6.59 -10.45
N PRO A 290 -19.55 5.39 -10.51
CA PRO A 290 -18.11 5.27 -10.72
C PRO A 290 -17.66 5.54 -12.17
N LYS A 291 -18.61 5.79 -13.09
CA LYS A 291 -18.28 6.24 -14.46
C LYS A 291 -17.93 7.72 -14.52
N GLN A 292 -18.05 8.42 -13.40
CA GLN A 292 -17.71 9.83 -13.24
C GLN A 292 -16.78 9.97 -12.04
N LYS A 293 -16.07 11.10 -12.00
CA LYS A 293 -15.23 11.43 -10.85
C LYS A 293 -16.06 11.48 -9.56
N VAL A 294 -15.53 10.88 -8.50
CA VAL A 294 -16.15 10.85 -7.16
C VAL A 294 -15.18 11.48 -6.16
N THR A 295 -15.66 12.38 -5.31
CA THR A 295 -14.92 12.76 -4.09
C THR A 295 -15.23 11.74 -3.00
N VAL A 296 -14.20 11.16 -2.40
CA VAL A 296 -14.29 10.21 -1.30
C VAL A 296 -13.74 10.89 -0.05
N VAL A 297 -14.51 10.87 1.02
CA VAL A 297 -14.19 11.47 2.33
C VAL A 297 -14.17 10.36 3.37
N THR A 298 -13.11 10.28 4.16
CA THR A 298 -12.97 9.30 5.25
C THR A 298 -12.59 10.01 6.54
N GLN A 299 -13.41 9.84 7.58
CA GLN A 299 -13.24 10.47 8.89
C GLN A 299 -12.80 9.43 9.91
N PHE A 300 -11.79 9.78 10.71
CA PHE A 300 -11.26 8.92 11.78
C PHE A 300 -11.62 9.51 13.13
N ILE A 301 -12.81 9.16 13.61
CA ILE A 301 -13.40 9.74 14.80
C ILE A 301 -12.81 9.03 16.02
N THR A 302 -12.40 9.82 17.02
CA THR A 302 -11.93 9.32 18.30
C THR A 302 -13.01 9.44 19.37
N ALA A 303 -12.94 8.59 20.39
CA ALA A 303 -13.96 8.45 21.43
C ALA A 303 -14.24 9.75 22.22
N ASP A 304 -13.23 10.63 22.33
CA ASP A 304 -13.33 11.91 23.04
C ASP A 304 -13.30 13.14 22.11
N GLY A 305 -13.28 12.93 20.79
CA GLY A 305 -13.22 14.01 19.79
C GLY A 305 -11.89 14.77 19.78
N THR A 306 -10.80 14.19 20.31
CA THR A 306 -9.46 14.78 20.30
C THR A 306 -8.47 13.92 19.50
N ALA A 307 -7.37 14.53 19.03
CA ALA A 307 -6.31 13.80 18.33
C ALA A 307 -5.52 12.83 19.23
N SER A 308 -5.73 12.86 20.55
CA SER A 308 -5.12 11.92 21.51
C SER A 308 -6.06 10.77 21.91
N GLY A 309 -7.36 10.90 21.68
CA GLY A 309 -8.34 9.87 22.00
C GLY A 309 -8.11 8.58 21.23
N GLU A 310 -8.69 7.49 21.72
CA GLU A 310 -8.72 6.22 21.00
C GLU A 310 -9.62 6.32 19.77
N LEU A 311 -9.20 5.74 18.64
CA LEU A 311 -10.07 5.58 17.48
C LEU A 311 -11.34 4.83 17.89
N SER A 312 -12.51 5.31 17.46
CA SER A 312 -13.81 4.70 17.77
C SER A 312 -14.68 4.44 16.55
N GLU A 313 -14.53 5.23 15.49
CA GLU A 313 -15.35 5.09 14.28
C GLU A 313 -14.57 5.54 13.04
N ILE A 314 -14.70 4.79 11.95
CA ILE A 314 -14.24 5.18 10.61
C ILE A 314 -15.48 5.40 9.74
N ARG A 315 -15.74 6.66 9.40
CA ARG A 315 -16.93 7.07 8.63
C ARG A 315 -16.58 7.39 7.20
N ARG A 316 -17.51 7.10 6.29
CA ARG A 316 -17.40 7.34 4.86
C ARG A 316 -18.47 8.32 4.39
N VAL A 317 -18.06 9.31 3.59
CA VAL A 317 -18.95 10.21 2.85
C VAL A 317 -18.46 10.31 1.41
N TYR A 318 -19.38 10.48 0.47
CA TYR A 318 -19.07 10.76 -0.93
C TYR A 318 -19.59 12.13 -1.31
N VAL A 319 -18.91 12.80 -2.24
CA VAL A 319 -19.44 13.99 -2.93
C VAL A 319 -19.37 13.78 -4.42
N GLN A 320 -20.50 13.88 -5.10
CA GLN A 320 -20.56 13.74 -6.55
C GLN A 320 -21.56 14.74 -7.12
N ASN A 321 -21.18 15.44 -8.19
CA ASN A 321 -22.02 16.47 -8.82
C ASN A 321 -22.54 17.52 -7.82
N GLY A 322 -21.70 17.89 -6.85
CA GLY A 322 -22.03 18.86 -5.79
C GLY A 322 -22.96 18.34 -4.70
N LYS A 323 -23.39 17.07 -4.75
CA LYS A 323 -24.26 16.45 -3.75
C LYS A 323 -23.44 15.62 -2.77
N VAL A 324 -23.64 15.88 -1.47
CA VAL A 324 -23.15 15.03 -0.39
C VAL A 324 -24.00 13.77 -0.30
N ILE A 325 -23.35 12.62 -0.27
CA ILE A 325 -23.95 11.29 -0.25
C ILE A 325 -23.35 10.57 0.97
N GLN A 326 -24.17 10.30 1.97
CA GLN A 326 -23.78 9.48 3.12
C GLN A 326 -23.55 8.04 2.66
N ASN A 327 -22.69 7.30 3.37
CA ASN A 327 -22.48 5.89 3.08
C ASN A 327 -23.79 5.08 3.13
N SER A 328 -23.84 3.97 2.39
CA SER A 328 -24.97 3.03 2.48
C SER A 328 -25.10 2.47 3.89
N LYS A 329 -26.31 2.07 4.27
CA LYS A 329 -26.53 1.24 5.46
C LYS A 329 -26.44 -0.23 5.12
N THR A 330 -25.93 -1.03 6.05
CA THR A 330 -25.93 -2.48 5.96
C THR A 330 -27.37 -3.03 5.86
N GLN A 331 -27.54 -4.08 5.06
CA GLN A 331 -28.78 -4.81 4.80
C GLN A 331 -28.53 -6.32 4.90
N VAL A 332 -27.86 -6.74 5.97
CA VAL A 332 -27.51 -8.15 6.23
C VAL A 332 -28.45 -8.73 7.28
N SER A 333 -29.10 -9.85 6.96
CA SER A 333 -30.00 -10.53 7.90
C SER A 333 -29.26 -10.96 9.17
N GLY A 334 -29.81 -10.60 10.34
CA GLY A 334 -29.22 -10.92 11.64
C GLY A 334 -28.13 -9.95 12.11
N MET A 335 -27.92 -8.84 11.39
CA MET A 335 -27.01 -7.76 11.75
C MET A 335 -27.79 -6.45 11.88
N ASP A 336 -27.40 -5.60 12.83
CA ASP A 336 -27.94 -4.24 12.93
C ASP A 336 -27.56 -3.40 11.69
N ALA A 337 -28.25 -2.27 11.52
CA ALA A 337 -27.96 -1.32 10.46
C ALA A 337 -26.79 -0.40 10.87
N TYR A 338 -25.67 -0.51 10.16
CA TYR A 338 -24.48 0.33 10.30
C TYR A 338 -24.20 1.05 8.98
N ASP A 339 -23.63 2.25 9.03
CA ASP A 339 -23.10 3.01 7.88
C ASP A 339 -21.64 3.45 8.07
N SER A 340 -20.99 2.96 9.12
CA SER A 340 -19.60 3.23 9.45
C SER A 340 -18.94 1.97 10.03
N ILE A 341 -17.61 1.96 10.10
CA ILE A 341 -16.85 0.89 10.73
C ILE A 341 -16.64 1.26 12.20
N THR A 342 -17.14 0.43 13.10
CA THR A 342 -16.94 0.50 14.56
C THR A 342 -16.55 -0.89 15.08
N PRO A 343 -16.04 -1.02 16.32
CA PRO A 343 -15.80 -2.33 16.93
C PRO A 343 -17.03 -3.26 16.92
N GLU A 344 -18.22 -2.70 17.15
CA GLU A 344 -19.49 -3.44 17.14
C GLU A 344 -19.85 -3.90 15.73
N PHE A 345 -19.70 -3.05 14.72
CA PHE A 345 -19.87 -3.43 13.31
C PHE A 345 -18.95 -4.58 12.94
N CYS A 346 -17.65 -4.50 13.27
CA CYS A 346 -16.69 -5.55 12.94
C CYS A 346 -17.09 -6.90 13.55
N THR A 347 -17.43 -6.90 14.84
CA THR A 347 -17.86 -8.12 15.54
C THR A 347 -19.13 -8.70 14.92
N ALA A 348 -20.13 -7.86 14.64
CA ALA A 348 -21.40 -8.28 14.07
C ALA A 348 -21.26 -8.79 12.63
N GLN A 349 -20.44 -8.12 11.82
CA GLN A 349 -20.13 -8.50 10.44
C GLN A 349 -19.45 -9.86 10.38
N LYS A 350 -18.39 -10.08 11.17
CA LYS A 350 -17.66 -11.35 11.20
C LYS A 350 -18.56 -12.50 11.62
N ALA A 351 -19.40 -12.29 12.64
CA ALA A 351 -20.39 -13.28 13.06
C ALA A 351 -21.43 -13.58 11.97
N ALA A 352 -22.00 -12.55 11.33
CA ALA A 352 -23.02 -12.70 10.29
C ALA A 352 -22.49 -13.43 9.04
N PHE A 353 -21.23 -13.22 8.68
CA PHE A 353 -20.60 -13.86 7.53
C PHE A 353 -19.92 -15.20 7.86
N SER A 354 -19.89 -15.58 9.14
CA SER A 354 -19.13 -16.75 9.63
C SER A 354 -17.64 -16.68 9.30
N ASP A 355 -17.09 -15.47 9.28
CA ASP A 355 -15.66 -15.20 9.10
C ASP A 355 -14.95 -15.26 10.46
N ASN A 356 -13.69 -15.70 10.47
CA ASN A 356 -12.87 -15.62 11.68
C ASN A 356 -12.59 -14.14 12.03
N ASP A 357 -12.77 -13.76 13.30
CA ASP A 357 -12.47 -12.40 13.76
C ASP A 357 -10.97 -12.23 14.09
N THR A 358 -10.16 -12.25 13.02
CA THR A 358 -8.74 -11.92 13.08
C THR A 358 -8.50 -10.45 13.40
N PHE A 359 -9.41 -9.56 12.98
CA PHE A 359 -9.35 -8.13 13.27
C PHE A 359 -9.23 -7.86 14.78
N THR A 360 -10.18 -8.35 15.58
CA THR A 360 -10.17 -8.15 17.04
C THR A 360 -8.94 -8.80 17.68
N SER A 361 -8.59 -10.02 17.25
CA SER A 361 -7.46 -10.77 17.85
C SER A 361 -6.08 -10.23 17.46
N ARG A 362 -5.96 -9.42 16.39
CA ARG A 362 -4.70 -8.81 15.93
C ARG A 362 -4.56 -7.33 16.31
N GLY A 363 -5.45 -6.82 17.16
CA GLY A 363 -5.31 -5.51 17.79
C GLY A 363 -6.54 -4.62 17.66
N GLY A 364 -7.44 -4.94 16.71
CA GLY A 364 -8.65 -4.17 16.43
C GLY A 364 -8.40 -2.66 16.35
N PHE A 365 -9.34 -1.87 16.87
CA PHE A 365 -9.23 -0.41 16.89
C PHE A 365 -8.06 0.10 17.75
N SER A 366 -7.64 -0.63 18.79
CA SER A 366 -6.48 -0.20 19.60
C SER A 366 -5.17 -0.32 18.83
N GLY A 367 -5.00 -1.36 18.00
CA GLY A 367 -3.89 -1.51 17.07
C GLY A 367 -3.86 -0.39 16.04
N MET A 368 -5.01 -0.14 15.39
CA MET A 368 -5.16 0.97 14.45
C MET A 368 -4.85 2.34 15.08
N SER A 369 -5.35 2.59 16.30
CA SER A 369 -5.13 3.83 17.05
C SER A 369 -3.64 4.12 17.27
N LYS A 370 -2.85 3.10 17.63
CA LYS A 370 -1.39 3.23 17.79
C LYS A 370 -0.68 3.55 16.47
N ALA A 371 -1.06 2.88 15.38
CA ALA A 371 -0.49 3.17 14.07
C ALA A 371 -0.80 4.61 13.62
N PHE A 372 -2.02 5.08 13.88
CA PHE A 372 -2.44 6.45 13.56
C PHE A 372 -1.70 7.51 14.41
N ASP A 373 -1.30 7.17 15.64
CA ASP A 373 -0.45 8.01 16.49
C ASP A 373 0.99 8.12 15.98
N ASN A 374 1.56 7.00 15.53
CA ASN A 374 2.91 6.96 14.96
C ASN A 374 2.99 7.76 13.65
N GLY A 375 1.90 7.72 12.88
CA GLY A 375 1.77 8.33 11.58
C GLY A 375 2.03 7.32 10.48
N MET A 376 1.32 7.45 9.36
CA MET A 376 1.34 6.49 8.26
C MET A 376 1.68 7.17 6.94
N VAL A 377 2.25 6.40 6.02
CA VAL A 377 2.63 6.84 4.67
C VAL A 377 1.46 6.63 3.73
N LEU A 378 1.11 7.66 2.95
CA LEU A 378 0.10 7.55 1.89
C LEU A 378 0.64 6.76 0.70
N VAL A 379 -0.11 5.74 0.29
CA VAL A 379 0.18 4.88 -0.84
C VAL A 379 -0.93 5.00 -1.89
N MET A 380 -0.55 5.04 -3.17
CA MET A 380 -1.47 5.02 -4.32
C MET A 380 -0.98 3.99 -5.33
N SER A 381 -1.87 3.11 -5.80
CA SER A 381 -1.49 2.02 -6.69
C SER A 381 -2.56 1.67 -7.72
N ILE A 382 -2.14 0.91 -8.73
CA ILE A 382 -3.00 0.18 -9.65
C ILE A 382 -2.43 -1.22 -9.84
N TRP A 383 -3.25 -2.25 -9.67
CA TRP A 383 -2.81 -3.64 -9.71
C TRP A 383 -3.94 -4.60 -10.09
N ASP A 384 -3.55 -5.79 -10.55
CA ASP A 384 -4.36 -6.98 -10.71
C ASP A 384 -3.86 -8.09 -9.78
N ASP A 385 -4.69 -9.10 -9.54
CA ASP A 385 -4.48 -10.03 -8.44
C ASP A 385 -4.14 -11.44 -8.94
N HIS A 386 -2.86 -11.81 -8.82
CA HIS A 386 -2.35 -13.13 -9.17
C HIS A 386 -2.74 -14.24 -8.18
N ALA A 387 -3.31 -13.93 -7.02
CA ALA A 387 -3.70 -14.89 -6.00
C ALA A 387 -5.20 -15.24 -6.07
N ALA A 388 -6.07 -14.25 -6.23
CA ALA A 388 -7.52 -14.42 -6.17
C ALA A 388 -8.30 -13.64 -7.24
N ASN A 389 -7.64 -13.13 -8.29
CA ASN A 389 -8.25 -12.48 -9.46
C ASN A 389 -9.16 -11.29 -9.09
N MET A 390 -8.95 -10.64 -7.94
CA MET A 390 -9.76 -9.53 -7.42
C MET A 390 -11.20 -9.92 -7.04
N LEU A 391 -11.52 -11.21 -7.05
CA LEU A 391 -12.88 -11.70 -6.82
C LEU A 391 -13.38 -11.38 -5.41
N TRP A 392 -12.45 -11.21 -4.46
CA TRP A 392 -12.75 -10.81 -3.09
C TRP A 392 -13.32 -9.38 -3.01
N LEU A 393 -13.05 -8.53 -4.00
CA LEU A 393 -13.55 -7.15 -4.11
C LEU A 393 -14.83 -7.07 -4.95
N ASP A 394 -14.88 -7.73 -6.11
CA ASP A 394 -15.88 -7.41 -7.16
C ASP A 394 -16.74 -8.59 -7.65
N SER A 395 -16.59 -9.79 -7.08
CA SER A 395 -17.30 -11.00 -7.52
C SER A 395 -17.92 -11.79 -6.35
N ASN A 396 -18.22 -13.07 -6.54
CA ASN A 396 -18.55 -14.01 -5.48
C ASN A 396 -17.27 -14.70 -4.99
N TYR A 397 -16.96 -14.53 -3.71
CA TYR A 397 -15.77 -15.13 -3.11
C TYR A 397 -16.08 -15.70 -1.71
N PRO A 398 -15.54 -16.88 -1.35
CA PRO A 398 -14.70 -17.76 -2.17
C PRO A 398 -15.48 -18.40 -3.34
N VAL A 399 -14.76 -18.73 -4.42
CA VAL A 399 -15.36 -19.32 -5.63
C VAL A 399 -16.08 -20.62 -5.31
N GLY A 400 -17.30 -20.78 -5.83
CA GLY A 400 -18.15 -21.95 -5.58
C GLY A 400 -18.99 -21.88 -4.31
N ALA A 401 -18.81 -20.87 -3.45
CA ALA A 401 -19.74 -20.60 -2.36
C ALA A 401 -21.10 -20.14 -2.90
N ASP A 402 -22.16 -20.46 -2.15
CA ASP A 402 -23.52 -20.00 -2.46
C ASP A 402 -23.62 -18.48 -2.32
N ALA A 403 -23.82 -17.79 -3.45
CA ALA A 403 -23.90 -16.33 -3.51
C ALA A 403 -25.07 -15.72 -2.72
N SER A 404 -26.04 -16.52 -2.27
CA SER A 404 -27.10 -16.08 -1.36
C SER A 404 -26.67 -15.99 0.10
N LYS A 405 -25.53 -16.61 0.47
CA LYS A 405 -25.00 -16.51 1.83
C LYS A 405 -24.42 -15.10 2.08
N PRO A 406 -24.72 -14.50 3.24
CA PRO A 406 -24.13 -13.23 3.65
C PRO A 406 -22.61 -13.21 3.49
N GLY A 407 -22.07 -12.13 2.92
CA GLY A 407 -20.63 -11.94 2.76
C GLY A 407 -19.99 -12.57 1.52
N VAL A 408 -20.70 -13.45 0.80
CA VAL A 408 -20.13 -14.12 -0.39
C VAL A 408 -20.10 -13.19 -1.59
N ALA A 409 -21.19 -12.50 -1.91
CA ALA A 409 -21.27 -11.63 -3.09
C ALA A 409 -20.73 -10.22 -2.76
N ARG A 410 -19.69 -9.77 -3.46
CA ARG A 410 -19.01 -8.47 -3.26
C ARG A 410 -19.12 -7.52 -4.46
N GLY A 411 -19.60 -8.02 -5.59
CA GLY A 411 -19.90 -7.24 -6.79
C GLY A 411 -20.55 -8.10 -7.86
N THR A 412 -20.62 -7.57 -9.08
CA THR A 412 -21.32 -8.21 -10.21
C THR A 412 -20.38 -8.90 -11.20
N CYS A 413 -19.07 -8.93 -10.96
CA CYS A 413 -18.12 -9.57 -11.85
C CYS A 413 -18.30 -11.09 -11.84
N ALA A 414 -18.07 -11.73 -12.99
CA ALA A 414 -18.12 -13.19 -13.10
C ALA A 414 -16.97 -13.83 -12.31
N THR A 415 -17.17 -15.04 -11.79
CA THR A 415 -16.17 -15.74 -10.97
C THR A 415 -14.95 -16.23 -11.76
N ASP A 416 -15.02 -16.19 -13.09
CA ASP A 416 -13.92 -16.48 -14.03
C ASP A 416 -13.29 -15.20 -14.61
N SER A 417 -13.66 -14.02 -14.10
CA SER A 417 -13.04 -12.75 -14.46
C SER A 417 -11.72 -12.51 -13.71
N GLY A 418 -11.02 -11.44 -14.07
CA GLY A 418 -9.88 -10.91 -13.32
C GLY A 418 -8.58 -11.70 -13.39
N ALA A 419 -8.51 -12.77 -14.20
CA ALA A 419 -7.26 -13.46 -14.44
C ALA A 419 -6.21 -12.49 -15.04
N PRO A 420 -5.03 -12.29 -14.41
CA PRO A 420 -4.01 -11.30 -14.82
C PRO A 420 -3.72 -11.28 -16.32
N SER A 421 -3.35 -12.44 -16.88
CA SER A 421 -3.07 -12.60 -18.32
C SER A 421 -4.20 -12.13 -19.27
N VAL A 422 -5.46 -12.16 -18.80
CA VAL A 422 -6.61 -11.68 -19.56
C VAL A 422 -6.79 -10.17 -19.38
N VAL A 423 -6.73 -9.67 -18.15
CA VAL A 423 -6.93 -8.23 -17.86
C VAL A 423 -5.79 -7.38 -18.38
N GLU A 424 -4.54 -7.84 -18.30
CA GLU A 424 -3.36 -7.16 -18.88
C GLU A 424 -3.54 -6.96 -20.40
N GLN A 425 -4.09 -7.95 -21.09
CA GLN A 425 -4.33 -7.89 -22.53
C GLN A 425 -5.54 -7.00 -22.89
N GLN A 426 -6.66 -7.17 -22.19
CA GLN A 426 -7.93 -6.55 -22.56
C GLN A 426 -8.09 -5.13 -22.00
N ALA A 427 -7.50 -4.86 -20.84
CA ALA A 427 -7.62 -3.62 -20.09
C ALA A 427 -6.28 -2.93 -19.87
N GLY A 428 -5.23 -3.27 -20.62
CA GLY A 428 -3.90 -2.68 -20.45
C GLY A 428 -3.84 -1.14 -20.57
N SER A 429 -4.80 -0.52 -21.27
CA SER A 429 -4.92 0.94 -21.33
C SER A 429 -5.65 1.57 -20.14
N ALA A 430 -6.24 0.76 -19.24
CA ALA A 430 -6.95 1.22 -18.07
C ALA A 430 -6.06 2.14 -17.24
N THR A 431 -6.67 3.18 -16.70
CA THR A 431 -5.98 4.21 -15.92
C THR A 431 -6.86 4.60 -14.75
N VAL A 432 -6.27 4.64 -13.55
CA VAL A 432 -6.89 5.29 -12.39
C VAL A 432 -6.32 6.67 -12.21
N LYS A 433 -7.15 7.61 -11.74
CA LYS A 433 -6.70 8.94 -11.36
C LYS A 433 -7.05 9.23 -9.92
N PHE A 434 -6.07 9.71 -9.17
CA PHE A 434 -6.25 10.26 -7.83
C PHE A 434 -5.93 11.74 -7.86
N SER A 435 -6.81 12.59 -7.36
CA SER A 435 -6.59 14.03 -7.39
C SER A 435 -7.15 14.74 -6.17
N ASN A 436 -6.82 16.02 -6.03
CA ASN A 436 -7.46 16.91 -5.06
C ASN A 436 -7.42 16.38 -3.61
N ILE A 437 -6.26 15.81 -3.24
CA ILE A 437 -6.01 15.28 -1.90
C ILE A 437 -6.08 16.42 -0.88
N ARG A 438 -6.88 16.22 0.16
CA ARG A 438 -7.13 17.15 1.26
C ARG A 438 -7.07 16.37 2.58
N PHE A 439 -6.42 16.94 3.58
CA PHE A 439 -6.30 16.33 4.91
C PHE A 439 -6.41 17.38 6.00
N GLY A 440 -7.23 17.15 7.01
CA GLY A 440 -7.42 18.16 8.06
C GLY A 440 -8.45 17.79 9.12
N ASP A 441 -8.92 18.81 9.84
CA ASP A 441 -9.99 18.65 10.82
C ASP A 441 -11.24 18.01 10.19
N ILE A 442 -11.98 17.21 10.96
CA ILE A 442 -13.25 16.62 10.53
C ILE A 442 -14.21 17.71 9.98
N ASP A 443 -14.82 17.45 8.83
CA ASP A 443 -15.70 18.36 8.07
C ASP A 443 -15.02 19.63 7.55
N SER A 444 -13.68 19.67 7.45
CA SER A 444 -12.95 20.80 6.86
C SER A 444 -12.56 20.61 5.39
N THR A 445 -12.68 19.39 4.85
CA THR A 445 -12.15 19.06 3.53
C THR A 445 -13.20 18.99 2.42
N TYR A 446 -14.49 19.11 2.76
CA TYR A 446 -15.60 19.16 1.82
C TYR A 446 -16.66 20.15 2.31
N THR A 447 -17.52 20.63 1.40
CA THR A 447 -18.65 21.50 1.78
C THR A 447 -19.89 20.64 1.96
N ALA A 448 -20.40 20.57 3.19
CA ALA A 448 -21.74 20.08 3.44
C ALA A 448 -22.73 21.06 2.78
N ALA A 449 -23.46 20.60 1.76
CA ALA A 449 -24.52 21.39 1.13
C ALA A 449 -25.74 21.54 2.04
#